data_AF-A0A947Z0T8-F1
#
_entry.id   AF-A0A947Z0T8-F1
#
_cell.length_a   1.000
_cell.length_b   1.000
_cell.length_c   1.000
_cell.angle_alpha   90.00
_cell.angle_beta   90.00
_cell.angle_gamma   90.00
#
_symmetry.space_group_name_H-M   'P 1'
#
loop_
_entity.id
_entity.type
_entity.pdbx_description
1 polymer ?
#
loop_
_entity_poly.entity_id
_entity_poly.type
_entity_poly.pdbx_seq_one_letter_code
_entity_poly.pdbx_strand_id
1 'polypeptide(L)'
;MYRLLTLFVGLGLVFSAVSCTSHKKAKNYNKYLDTAKPIWEKFMKEDKEFVTWMSGYTKEKHDDYKKKVNEFITRIEGRIKEIENIEIKDDDVKIFKKLNVQAMGHVVEVYKEVKRVLEAGGKPDYSEKIKTLYGSFKTTHEEFFKERGKYFKKYNLKDRKE
;
A
#
# COMPACT_ATOMS: atom_id res chain seq x y z
N MET A 1 -28.38 56.35 10.90
CA MET A 1 -28.53 54.98 10.38
C MET A 1 -27.15 54.48 9.91
N TYR A 2 -26.36 53.86 10.79
CA TYR A 2 -25.08 53.24 10.43
C TYR A 2 -25.01 51.84 11.01
N ARG A 3 -25.69 50.90 10.35
CA ARG A 3 -25.59 49.46 10.61
C ARG A 3 -25.95 48.76 9.31
N LEU A 4 -24.99 48.56 8.39
CA LEU A 4 -25.06 47.46 7.42
C LEU A 4 -23.78 47.27 6.55
N LEU A 5 -22.57 47.58 7.04
CA LEU A 5 -21.38 47.46 6.18
C LEU A 5 -20.13 46.83 6.82
N THR A 6 -20.33 45.89 7.75
CA THR A 6 -19.22 45.11 8.36
C THR A 6 -19.51 43.61 8.41
N LEU A 7 -20.27 43.06 7.47
CA LEU A 7 -20.62 41.62 7.45
C LEU A 7 -20.25 40.87 6.16
N PHE A 8 -19.44 41.45 5.27
CA PHE A 8 -19.00 40.78 4.03
C PHE A 8 -17.49 40.58 3.84
N VAL A 9 -16.65 40.98 4.81
CA VAL A 9 -15.19 40.70 4.75
C VAL A 9 -14.83 39.35 5.40
N GLY A 10 -15.74 38.75 6.17
CA GLY A 10 -15.49 37.50 6.91
C GLY A 10 -15.66 36.20 6.12
N LEU A 11 -16.33 36.21 4.96
CA LEU A 11 -16.60 34.99 4.18
C LEU A 11 -15.63 34.80 3.00
N GLY A 12 -15.04 35.87 2.45
CA GLY A 12 -14.10 35.77 1.33
C GLY A 12 -12.73 35.16 1.67
N LEU A 13 -12.32 35.21 2.95
CA LEU A 13 -11.04 34.65 3.41
C LEU A 13 -11.11 33.16 3.78
N VAL A 14 -12.30 32.62 4.04
CA VAL A 14 -12.46 31.21 4.41
C VAL A 14 -12.38 30.31 3.17
N PHE A 15 -12.91 30.77 2.01
CA PHE A 15 -12.86 29.98 0.78
C PHE A 15 -11.45 29.87 0.15
N SER A 16 -10.58 30.88 0.32
CA SER A 16 -9.21 30.85 -0.20
C SER A 16 -8.25 30.03 0.67
N ALA A 17 -8.49 29.95 2.00
CA ALA A 17 -7.70 29.10 2.90
C ALA A 17 -8.02 27.61 2.70
N VAL A 18 -9.29 27.27 2.46
CA VAL A 18 -9.73 25.90 2.16
C VAL A 18 -9.16 25.44 0.80
N SER A 19 -9.17 26.29 -0.24
CA SER A 19 -8.61 25.93 -1.55
C SER A 19 -7.08 25.75 -1.55
N CYS A 20 -6.34 26.60 -0.82
CA CYS A 20 -4.89 26.44 -0.64
C CYS A 20 -4.52 25.17 0.14
N THR A 21 -5.30 24.84 1.18
CA THR A 21 -5.07 23.63 1.99
C THR A 21 -5.34 22.37 1.18
N SER A 22 -6.48 22.30 0.48
CA SER A 22 -6.81 21.18 -0.42
C SER A 22 -5.76 21.00 -1.52
N HIS A 23 -5.28 22.07 -2.14
CA HIS A 23 -4.25 21.98 -3.19
C HIS A 23 -2.92 21.45 -2.64
N LYS A 24 -2.47 21.91 -1.47
CA LYS A 24 -1.26 21.43 -0.81
C LYS A 24 -1.37 19.95 -0.42
N LYS A 25 -2.53 19.53 0.11
CA LYS A 25 -2.83 18.14 0.46
C LYS A 25 -2.82 17.23 -0.77
N ALA A 26 -3.51 17.63 -1.84
CA ALA A 26 -3.48 16.94 -3.12
C ALA A 26 -2.05 16.78 -3.66
N LYS A 27 -1.24 17.85 -3.63
CA LYS A 27 0.16 17.81 -4.09
C LYS A 27 1.02 16.84 -3.29
N ASN A 28 0.89 16.82 -1.96
CA ASN A 28 1.64 15.90 -1.11
C ASN A 28 1.25 14.44 -1.35
N TYR A 29 -0.05 14.16 -1.44
CA TYR A 29 -0.56 12.83 -1.77
C TYR A 29 -0.11 12.37 -3.16
N ASN A 30 -0.20 13.25 -4.16
CA ASN A 30 0.27 12.98 -5.53
C ASN A 30 1.76 12.67 -5.57
N LYS A 31 2.59 13.46 -4.88
CA LYS A 31 4.05 13.19 -4.80
C LYS A 31 4.34 11.81 -4.21
N TYR A 32 3.60 11.42 -3.16
CA TYR A 32 3.69 10.08 -2.60
C TYR A 32 3.30 9.01 -3.64
N LEU A 33 2.15 9.16 -4.30
CA LEU A 33 1.69 8.22 -5.32
C LEU A 33 2.65 8.09 -6.50
N ASP A 34 3.21 9.19 -6.99
CA ASP A 34 4.12 9.19 -8.14
C ASP A 34 5.36 8.30 -7.87
N THR A 35 5.75 8.12 -6.60
CA THR A 35 6.83 7.20 -6.19
C THR A 35 6.34 5.83 -5.77
N ALA A 36 5.27 5.77 -4.96
CA ALA A 36 4.80 4.51 -4.37
C ALA A 36 4.03 3.63 -5.36
N LYS A 37 3.26 4.22 -6.29
CA LYS A 37 2.42 3.48 -7.24
C LYS A 37 3.25 2.56 -8.16
N PRO A 38 4.34 3.02 -8.80
CA PRO A 38 5.17 2.12 -9.62
C PRO A 38 5.77 0.95 -8.83
N ILE A 39 6.19 1.19 -7.58
CA ILE A 39 6.71 0.14 -6.68
C ILE A 39 5.62 -0.88 -6.38
N TRP A 40 4.41 -0.41 -6.04
CA TRP A 40 3.26 -1.23 -5.73
C TRP A 40 2.79 -2.06 -6.93
N GLU A 41 2.67 -1.45 -8.11
CA GLU A 41 2.28 -2.15 -9.34
C GLU A 41 3.30 -3.23 -9.74
N LYS A 42 4.59 -2.92 -9.62
CA LYS A 42 5.65 -3.90 -9.86
C LYS A 42 5.57 -5.06 -8.87
N PHE A 43 5.34 -4.77 -7.59
CA PHE A 43 5.12 -5.78 -6.56
C PHE A 43 3.92 -6.68 -6.89
N MET A 44 2.75 -6.11 -7.15
CA MET A 44 1.53 -6.87 -7.45
C MET A 44 1.67 -7.73 -8.72
N LYS A 45 2.35 -7.20 -9.74
CA LYS A 45 2.64 -7.96 -10.96
C LYS A 45 3.55 -9.16 -10.66
N GLU A 46 4.65 -8.93 -9.96
CA GLU A 46 5.58 -10.01 -9.61
C GLU A 46 4.95 -11.04 -8.67
N ASP A 47 4.12 -10.62 -7.71
CA ASP A 47 3.38 -11.53 -6.83
C ASP A 47 2.45 -12.44 -7.63
N LYS A 48 1.67 -11.88 -8.56
CA LYS A 48 0.80 -12.67 -9.44
C LYS A 48 1.59 -13.68 -10.29
N GLU A 49 2.69 -13.25 -10.89
CA GLU A 49 3.57 -14.12 -11.69
C GLU A 49 4.19 -15.22 -10.81
N PHE A 50 4.62 -14.87 -9.61
CA PHE A 50 5.23 -15.81 -8.67
C PHE A 50 4.23 -16.84 -8.14
N VAL A 51 3.02 -16.43 -7.77
CA VAL A 51 1.92 -17.36 -7.40
C VAL A 51 1.61 -18.32 -8.56
N THR A 52 1.55 -17.81 -9.78
CA THR A 52 1.31 -18.64 -10.97
C THR A 52 2.44 -19.67 -11.14
N TRP A 53 3.70 -19.24 -11.03
CA TRP A 53 4.84 -20.15 -11.07
C TRP A 53 4.81 -21.19 -9.93
N MET A 54 4.49 -20.76 -8.70
CA MET A 54 4.39 -21.62 -7.52
C MET A 54 3.35 -22.74 -7.69
N SER A 55 2.26 -22.48 -8.43
CA SER A 55 1.22 -23.47 -8.70
C SER A 55 1.71 -24.67 -9.54
N GLY A 56 2.81 -24.50 -10.28
CA GLY A 56 3.48 -25.54 -11.06
C GLY A 56 4.45 -26.41 -10.26
N TYR A 57 4.35 -26.42 -8.92
CA TYR A 57 5.27 -27.15 -8.05
C TYR A 57 5.35 -28.64 -8.40
N THR A 58 6.58 -29.13 -8.53
CA THR A 58 6.90 -30.56 -8.61
C THR A 58 7.99 -30.92 -7.60
N LYS A 59 8.00 -32.18 -7.15
CA LYS A 59 8.98 -32.64 -6.17
C LYS A 59 10.40 -32.62 -6.73
N GLU A 60 10.60 -32.83 -8.03
CA GLU A 60 11.93 -32.81 -8.65
C GLU A 60 12.58 -31.41 -8.60
N LYS A 61 11.76 -30.35 -8.55
CA LYS A 61 12.24 -28.95 -8.53
C LYS A 61 12.28 -28.35 -7.13
N HIS A 62 12.10 -29.14 -6.08
CA HIS A 62 11.90 -28.65 -4.71
C HIS A 62 12.95 -27.63 -4.25
N ASP A 63 14.23 -27.86 -4.53
CA ASP A 63 15.31 -26.93 -4.16
C ASP A 63 15.29 -25.63 -4.97
N ASP A 64 14.88 -25.66 -6.24
CA ASP A 64 14.65 -24.45 -7.06
C ASP A 64 13.52 -23.60 -6.45
N TYR A 65 12.48 -24.24 -5.92
CA TYR A 65 11.40 -23.58 -5.18
C TYR A 65 11.89 -22.92 -3.90
N LYS A 66 12.70 -23.61 -3.09
CA LYS A 66 13.30 -23.00 -1.89
C LYS A 66 14.14 -21.77 -2.24
N LYS A 67 14.98 -21.87 -3.26
CA LYS A 67 15.84 -20.76 -3.71
C LYS A 67 15.01 -19.57 -4.19
N LYS A 68 14.05 -19.80 -5.10
CA LYS A 68 13.22 -18.73 -5.68
C LYS A 68 12.29 -18.06 -4.68
N VAL A 69 11.74 -18.81 -3.73
CA VAL A 69 10.96 -18.23 -2.62
C VAL A 69 11.84 -17.30 -1.79
N ASN A 70 13.06 -17.72 -1.45
CA ASN A 70 13.99 -16.87 -0.71
C ASN A 70 14.35 -15.59 -1.47
N GLU A 71 14.68 -15.70 -2.76
CA GLU A 71 14.95 -14.53 -3.61
C GLU A 71 13.73 -13.60 -3.71
N PHE A 72 12.52 -14.16 -3.79
CA PHE A 72 11.30 -13.37 -3.88
C PHE A 72 11.02 -12.61 -2.58
N ILE A 73 11.20 -13.25 -1.42
CA ILE A 73 11.14 -12.58 -0.11
C ILE A 73 12.10 -11.39 -0.06
N THR A 74 13.37 -11.59 -0.42
CA THR A 74 14.38 -10.51 -0.42
C THR A 74 13.98 -9.36 -1.36
N ARG A 75 13.41 -9.65 -2.52
CA ARG A 75 12.90 -8.62 -3.44
C ARG A 75 11.74 -7.82 -2.86
N ILE A 76 10.80 -8.46 -2.17
CA ILE A 76 9.68 -7.75 -1.51
C ILE A 76 10.19 -6.89 -0.36
N GLU A 77 11.08 -7.42 0.48
CA GLU A 77 11.71 -6.67 1.58
C GLU A 77 12.49 -5.44 1.06
N GLY A 78 13.15 -5.56 -0.10
CA GLY A 78 13.76 -4.41 -0.79
C GLY A 78 12.75 -3.32 -1.13
N ARG A 79 11.59 -3.69 -1.69
CA ARG A 79 10.51 -2.74 -2.02
C ARG A 79 9.87 -2.11 -0.80
N ILE A 80 9.72 -2.87 0.29
CA ILE A 80 9.27 -2.33 1.56
C ILE A 80 10.20 -1.19 1.99
N LYS A 81 11.52 -1.42 1.95
CA LYS A 81 12.51 -0.38 2.27
C LYS A 81 12.43 0.82 1.32
N GLU A 82 12.20 0.61 0.03
CA GLU A 82 11.99 1.71 -0.91
C GLU A 82 10.79 2.58 -0.51
N ILE A 83 9.66 1.99 -0.13
CA ILE A 83 8.48 2.72 0.36
C ILE A 83 8.76 3.38 1.71
N GLU A 84 9.45 2.70 2.63
CA GLU A 84 9.86 3.21 3.94
C GLU A 84 10.80 4.43 3.82
N ASN A 85 11.56 4.53 2.75
CA ASN A 85 12.47 5.66 2.50
C ASN A 85 11.78 6.88 1.84
N ILE A 86 10.52 6.76 1.43
CA ILE A 86 9.78 7.91 0.89
C ILE A 86 9.55 8.93 2.02
N GLU A 87 10.11 10.13 1.85
CA GLU A 87 9.91 11.25 2.77
C GLU A 87 8.48 11.82 2.62
N ILE A 88 7.71 11.81 3.71
CA ILE A 88 6.34 12.30 3.74
C ILE A 88 6.19 13.34 4.84
N LYS A 89 5.89 14.58 4.42
CA LYS A 89 5.69 15.73 5.33
C LYS A 89 4.26 15.85 5.87
N ASP A 90 3.32 15.10 5.29
CA ASP A 90 1.90 15.14 5.65
C ASP A 90 1.54 13.93 6.50
N ASP A 91 1.15 14.15 7.76
CA ASP A 91 0.81 13.09 8.70
C ASP A 91 -0.35 12.21 8.25
N ASP A 92 -1.35 12.80 7.56
CA ASP A 92 -2.45 12.01 7.01
C ASP A 92 -1.94 11.09 5.88
N VAL A 93 -0.91 11.50 5.13
CA VAL A 93 -0.33 10.69 4.04
C VAL A 93 0.61 9.59 4.58
N LYS A 94 1.18 9.77 5.78
CA LYS A 94 1.97 8.72 6.45
C LYS A 94 1.16 7.46 6.71
N ILE A 95 -0.16 7.58 6.88
CA ILE A 95 -1.08 6.44 7.05
C ILE A 95 -1.03 5.53 5.81
N PHE A 96 -1.04 6.10 4.61
CA PHE A 96 -0.96 5.33 3.35
C PHE A 96 0.34 4.56 3.22
N LYS A 97 1.46 5.21 3.56
CA LYS A 97 2.77 4.56 3.61
C LYS A 97 2.77 3.38 4.57
N LYS A 98 2.25 3.57 5.79
CA LYS A 98 2.16 2.50 6.80
C LYS A 98 1.33 1.32 6.28
N LEU A 99 0.16 1.58 5.69
CA LEU A 99 -0.72 0.52 5.18
C LEU A 99 -0.10 -0.23 3.99
N ASN A 100 0.60 0.45 3.09
CA ASN A 100 1.32 -0.22 2.00
C ASN A 100 2.47 -1.10 2.51
N VAL A 101 3.29 -0.58 3.44
CA VAL A 101 4.35 -1.37 4.10
C VAL A 101 3.77 -2.59 4.81
N GLN A 102 2.70 -2.41 5.56
CA GLN A 102 2.04 -3.49 6.30
C GLN A 102 1.45 -4.55 5.35
N ALA A 103 0.80 -4.13 4.26
CA ALA A 103 0.26 -5.05 3.26
C ALA A 103 1.36 -5.89 2.59
N MET A 104 2.45 -5.27 2.13
CA MET A 104 3.62 -6.02 1.63
C MET A 104 4.23 -6.94 2.70
N GLY A 105 4.29 -6.48 3.95
CA GLY A 105 4.77 -7.27 5.08
C GLY A 105 3.96 -8.55 5.30
N HIS A 106 2.63 -8.48 5.17
CA HIS A 106 1.78 -9.68 5.25
C HIS A 106 2.11 -10.69 4.14
N VAL A 107 2.44 -10.23 2.94
CA VAL A 107 2.86 -11.09 1.83
C VAL A 107 4.23 -11.71 2.10
N VAL A 108 5.18 -10.98 2.69
CA VAL A 108 6.45 -11.54 3.16
C VAL A 108 6.22 -12.68 4.15
N GLU A 109 5.32 -12.50 5.12
CA GLU A 109 5.02 -13.54 6.12
C GLU A 109 4.37 -14.79 5.48
N VAL A 110 3.52 -14.62 4.47
CA VAL A 110 3.01 -15.75 3.66
C VAL A 110 4.18 -16.53 3.07
N TYR A 111 5.11 -15.86 2.41
CA TYR A 111 6.21 -16.55 1.73
C TYR A 111 7.26 -17.12 2.69
N LYS A 112 7.46 -16.53 3.87
CA LYS A 112 8.26 -17.13 4.95
C LYS A 112 7.63 -18.44 5.42
N GLU A 113 6.31 -18.49 5.54
CA GLU A 113 5.63 -19.73 5.90
C GLU A 113 5.74 -20.78 4.78
N VAL A 114 5.60 -20.38 3.52
CA VAL A 114 5.84 -21.27 2.37
C VAL A 114 7.27 -21.82 2.38
N LYS A 115 8.26 -20.95 2.63
CA LYS A 115 9.67 -21.34 2.76
C LYS A 115 9.86 -22.37 3.88
N ARG A 116 9.26 -22.15 5.05
CA ARG A 116 9.31 -23.09 6.19
C ARG A 116 8.75 -24.46 5.81
N VAL A 117 7.61 -24.50 5.10
CA VAL A 117 6.99 -25.75 4.65
C VAL A 117 7.90 -26.48 3.65
N LEU A 118 8.49 -25.76 2.70
CA LEU A 118 9.47 -26.33 1.78
C LEU A 118 10.71 -26.84 2.54
N GLU A 119 11.24 -26.10 3.51
CA GLU A 119 12.38 -26.54 4.32
C GLU A 119 12.12 -27.84 5.09
N ALA A 120 10.86 -28.09 5.48
CA ALA A 120 10.42 -29.34 6.08
C ALA A 120 10.18 -30.48 5.07
N GLY A 121 10.48 -30.29 3.78
CA GLY A 121 10.22 -31.27 2.71
C GLY A 121 8.76 -31.33 2.26
N GLY A 122 7.93 -30.39 2.71
CA GLY A 122 6.52 -30.31 2.35
C GLY A 122 6.29 -29.73 0.96
N LYS A 123 5.06 -29.89 0.47
CA LYS A 123 4.56 -29.16 -0.71
C LYS A 123 4.13 -27.75 -0.27
N PRO A 124 4.38 -26.70 -1.06
CA PRO A 124 3.75 -25.41 -0.84
C PRO A 124 2.24 -25.57 -0.97
N ASP A 125 1.54 -25.58 0.17
CA ASP A 125 0.09 -25.66 0.23
C ASP A 125 -0.49 -24.35 0.78
N TYR A 126 -1.80 -24.18 0.65
CA TYR A 126 -2.52 -23.08 1.28
C TYR A 126 -3.11 -23.54 2.62
N SER A 127 -2.23 -23.84 3.58
CA SER A 127 -2.62 -24.16 4.95
C SER A 127 -3.48 -23.05 5.54
N GLU A 128 -4.21 -23.37 6.62
CA GLU A 128 -5.06 -22.39 7.30
C GLU A 128 -4.26 -21.16 7.78
N LYS A 129 -2.99 -21.37 8.14
CA LYS A 129 -2.06 -20.28 8.48
C LYS A 129 -1.79 -19.37 7.28
N ILE A 130 -1.51 -19.94 6.10
CA ILE A 130 -1.29 -19.17 4.87
C ILE A 130 -2.55 -18.41 4.45
N LYS A 131 -3.73 -19.04 4.53
CA LYS A 131 -5.02 -18.37 4.27
C LYS A 131 -5.25 -17.20 5.22
N THR A 132 -4.97 -17.38 6.50
CA THR A 132 -5.10 -16.33 7.51
C THR A 132 -4.18 -15.15 7.20
N LEU A 133 -2.90 -15.41 6.88
CA LEU A 133 -1.93 -14.38 6.51
C LEU A 133 -2.34 -13.62 5.24
N TYR A 134 -2.87 -14.32 4.23
CA TYR A 134 -3.42 -13.70 3.03
C TYR A 134 -4.68 -12.87 3.33
N GLY A 135 -5.51 -13.32 4.27
CA GLY A 135 -6.64 -12.55 4.79
C GLY A 135 -6.21 -11.22 5.43
N SER A 136 -5.09 -11.22 6.16
CA SER A 136 -4.51 -10.00 6.75
C SER A 136 -4.02 -9.02 5.68
N PHE A 137 -3.39 -9.51 4.60
CA PHE A 137 -3.06 -8.69 3.43
C PHE A 137 -4.31 -8.03 2.85
N LYS A 138 -5.35 -8.82 2.55
CA LYS A 138 -6.60 -8.30 1.98
C LYS A 138 -7.23 -7.23 2.86
N THR A 139 -7.31 -7.49 4.16
CA THR A 139 -7.88 -6.56 5.15
C THR A 139 -7.13 -5.23 5.17
N THR A 140 -5.80 -5.28 5.19
CA THR A 140 -4.94 -4.07 5.19
C THR A 140 -5.07 -3.30 3.87
N HIS A 141 -5.19 -4.02 2.74
CA HIS A 141 -5.39 -3.39 1.44
C HIS A 141 -6.75 -2.71 1.32
N GLU A 142 -7.81 -3.30 1.87
CA GLU A 142 -9.13 -2.66 1.97
C GLU A 142 -9.10 -1.44 2.89
N GLU A 143 -8.36 -1.50 4.00
CA GLU A 143 -8.16 -0.37 4.91
C GLU A 143 -7.49 0.81 4.21
N PHE A 144 -6.50 0.55 3.33
CA PHE A 144 -5.90 1.59 2.50
C PHE A 144 -6.94 2.37 1.68
N PHE A 145 -7.85 1.68 1.00
CA PHE A 145 -8.89 2.34 0.20
C PHE A 145 -9.90 3.10 1.07
N LYS A 146 -10.24 2.56 2.25
CA LYS A 146 -11.11 3.25 3.21
C LYS A 146 -10.46 4.56 3.69
N GLU A 147 -9.19 4.52 4.07
CA GLU A 147 -8.44 5.72 4.48
C GLU A 147 -8.28 6.71 3.32
N ARG A 148 -8.10 6.23 2.09
CA ARG A 148 -8.04 7.08 0.88
C ARG A 148 -9.35 7.83 0.70
N GLY A 149 -10.48 7.13 0.80
CA GLY A 149 -11.81 7.74 0.74
C GLY A 149 -12.03 8.79 1.82
N LYS A 150 -11.61 8.52 3.07
CA LYS A 150 -11.68 9.50 4.17
C LYS A 150 -10.82 10.74 3.91
N TYR A 151 -9.59 10.57 3.43
CA TYR A 151 -8.69 11.68 3.09
C TYR A 151 -9.28 12.56 2.00
N PHE A 152 -9.84 11.95 0.96
CA PHE A 152 -10.39 12.68 -0.18
C PHE A 152 -11.63 13.46 0.23
N LYS A 153 -12.50 12.86 1.05
CA LYS A 153 -13.67 13.55 1.62
C LYS A 153 -13.25 14.70 2.55
N LYS A 154 -12.28 14.47 3.44
CA LYS A 154 -11.77 15.47 4.40
C LYS A 154 -11.25 16.73 3.70
N TYR A 155 -10.60 16.57 2.55
CA TYR A 155 -9.96 17.65 1.82
C TYR A 155 -10.68 18.05 0.52
N ASN A 156 -11.90 17.55 0.29
CA ASN A 156 -12.68 17.77 -0.93
C ASN A 156 -11.85 17.54 -2.22
N LEU A 157 -11.09 16.45 -2.24
CA LEU A 157 -10.24 16.06 -3.36
C LEU A 157 -11.02 15.17 -4.32
N LYS A 158 -10.74 15.34 -5.62
CA LYS A 158 -11.18 14.40 -6.65
C LYS A 158 -10.07 13.40 -6.89
N ASP A 159 -10.48 12.17 -7.17
CA ASP A 159 -9.54 11.17 -7.66
C ASP A 159 -8.97 11.58 -9.00
N ARG A 160 -7.66 11.33 -9.21
CA ARG A 160 -7.15 11.33 -10.58
C ARG A 160 -7.90 10.18 -11.24
N LYS A 161 -8.68 10.46 -12.29
CA LYS A 161 -9.20 9.39 -13.14
C LYS A 161 -7.98 8.58 -13.58
N GLU A 162 -7.91 7.34 -13.11
CA GLU A 162 -6.90 6.35 -13.46
C GLU A 162 -6.97 6.02 -14.95
#